data_AF-A0A2J8MNY7-F1
#
_entry.id   AF-A0A2J8MNY7-F1
#
_cell.length_a   1.000
_cell.length_b   1.000
_cell.length_c   1.000
_cell.angle_alpha   90.00
_cell.angle_beta   90.00
_cell.angle_gamma   90.00
#
_symmetry.space_group_name_H-M   'P 1'
#
loop_
_entity.id
_entity.type
_entity.pdbx_description
1 polymer ?
#
loop_
_entity_poly.entity_id
_entity_poly.type
_entity_poly.pdbx_seq_one_letter_code
_entity_poly.pdbx_strand_id
1 'polypeptide(L)'
;MLSNESLHPPAFSRSNSEASVDSASMEDFWREIESIKDSSMGGQEEPPPAEVTPVDEGELEAEWLQDVGLSTLISGDEEEDGKALLSTLTRTQAAAVEKRYNTYTQTMRKKNKQSIR
;
A
#
# COMPACT_ATOMS: atom_id res chain seq x y z
N MET A 1 -3.42 -68.98 -14.38
CA MET A 1 -4.82 -68.51 -14.36
C MET A 1 -4.96 -67.55 -13.20
N LEU A 2 -5.28 -66.28 -13.47
CA LEU A 2 -5.69 -65.33 -12.43
C LEU A 2 -6.87 -64.54 -13.00
N SER A 3 -8.01 -64.67 -12.32
CA SER A 3 -9.32 -64.16 -12.70
C SER A 3 -9.53 -62.73 -12.24
N ASN A 4 -10.33 -62.00 -13.04
CA ASN A 4 -11.25 -60.92 -12.71
C ASN A 4 -10.92 -59.95 -11.57
N GLU A 5 -10.64 -58.71 -11.95
CA GLU A 5 -11.11 -57.53 -11.20
C GLU A 5 -11.72 -56.55 -12.20
N SER A 6 -13.05 -56.61 -12.36
CA SER A 6 -13.81 -55.55 -13.01
C SER A 6 -14.37 -54.68 -11.90
N LEU A 7 -13.65 -53.61 -11.56
CA LEU A 7 -14.11 -52.58 -10.63
C LEU A 7 -14.27 -51.28 -11.40
N HIS A 8 -15.54 -51.00 -11.67
CA HIS A 8 -16.06 -49.78 -12.28
C HIS A 8 -15.76 -48.57 -11.39
N PRO A 9 -15.22 -47.45 -11.92
CA PRO A 9 -15.29 -46.18 -11.22
C PRO A 9 -16.68 -45.54 -11.42
N PRO A 10 -17.23 -44.82 -10.42
CA PRO A 10 -18.54 -44.22 -10.53
C PRO A 10 -18.50 -43.08 -11.56
N ALA A 11 -19.53 -42.99 -12.40
CA ALA A 11 -19.76 -41.82 -13.24
C ALA A 11 -20.12 -40.64 -12.33
N PHE A 12 -19.10 -39.92 -11.84
CA PHE A 12 -19.31 -38.60 -11.27
C PHE A 12 -19.88 -37.72 -12.37
N SER A 13 -21.19 -37.49 -12.33
CA SER A 13 -21.83 -36.39 -13.06
C SER A 13 -21.27 -35.10 -12.48
N ARG A 14 -20.17 -34.61 -13.07
CA ARG A 14 -19.69 -33.24 -12.84
C ARG A 14 -20.75 -32.35 -13.47
N SER A 15 -21.69 -31.87 -12.66
CA SER A 15 -22.60 -30.81 -13.07
C SER A 15 -21.73 -29.57 -13.33
N ASN A 16 -21.33 -29.38 -14.57
CA ASN A 16 -20.74 -28.14 -15.05
C ASN A 16 -21.89 -27.12 -15.13
N SER A 17 -22.33 -26.62 -13.99
CA SER A 17 -23.04 -25.34 -13.94
C SER A 17 -21.99 -24.27 -14.21
N GLU A 18 -21.58 -24.16 -15.48
CA GLU A 18 -21.00 -22.93 -15.98
C GLU A 18 -22.15 -21.93 -15.89
N ALA A 19 -22.22 -21.21 -14.77
CA ALA A 19 -22.90 -19.95 -14.73
C ALA A 19 -22.16 -19.11 -15.77
N SER A 20 -22.69 -19.11 -17.00
CA SER A 20 -22.20 -18.27 -18.08
C SER A 20 -22.25 -16.86 -17.52
N VAL A 21 -21.07 -16.32 -17.19
CA VAL A 21 -20.92 -14.92 -16.88
C VAL A 21 -21.36 -14.22 -18.16
N ASP A 22 -22.58 -13.69 -18.13
CA ASP A 22 -23.13 -12.93 -19.22
C ASP A 22 -22.22 -11.73 -19.41
N SER A 23 -21.71 -11.52 -20.63
CA SER A 23 -20.77 -10.44 -20.91
C SER A 23 -21.33 -9.14 -20.33
N ALA A 24 -22.64 -8.91 -20.52
CA ALA A 24 -23.48 -7.83 -20.01
C ALA A 24 -23.18 -7.41 -18.55
N SER A 25 -22.93 -8.39 -17.67
CA SER A 25 -22.67 -8.17 -16.25
C SER A 25 -21.28 -7.60 -15.98
N MET A 26 -20.31 -7.89 -16.86
CA MET A 26 -18.95 -7.35 -16.75
C MET A 26 -18.90 -5.90 -17.20
N GLU A 27 -19.68 -5.50 -18.22
CA GLU A 27 -19.74 -4.09 -18.60
C GLU A 27 -20.60 -3.27 -17.62
N ASP A 28 -21.59 -3.88 -16.96
CA ASP A 28 -22.27 -3.31 -15.81
C ASP A 28 -21.28 -2.99 -14.67
N PHE A 29 -20.37 -3.91 -14.35
CA PHE A 29 -19.33 -3.68 -13.34
C PHE A 29 -18.43 -2.50 -13.70
N TRP A 30 -17.93 -2.40 -14.94
CA TRP A 30 -17.09 -1.28 -15.36
C TRP A 30 -17.86 0.04 -15.40
N ARG A 31 -19.13 0.01 -15.79
CA ARG A 31 -19.99 1.20 -15.81
C ARG A 31 -20.30 1.70 -14.39
N GLU A 32 -20.47 0.81 -13.43
CA GLU A 32 -20.62 1.18 -12.01
C GLU A 32 -19.38 1.91 -11.50
N ILE A 33 -18.18 1.38 -11.77
CA ILE A 33 -16.91 2.02 -11.39
C ILE A 33 -16.78 3.41 -12.01
N GLU A 34 -17.17 3.55 -13.28
CA GLU A 34 -17.17 4.85 -13.95
C GLU A 34 -18.23 5.81 -13.38
N SER A 35 -19.43 5.31 -13.05
CA SER A 35 -20.49 6.08 -12.41
C SER A 35 -20.08 6.57 -11.02
N ILE A 36 -19.36 5.76 -10.24
CA ILE A 36 -18.84 6.16 -8.91
C ILE A 36 -17.83 7.30 -9.08
N LYS A 37 -16.89 7.14 -10.01
CA LYS A 37 -15.87 8.15 -10.36
C LYS A 37 -16.48 9.46 -10.85
N ASP A 38 -17.51 9.39 -11.70
CA ASP A 38 -18.20 10.56 -12.24
C ASP A 38 -19.10 11.23 -11.20
N SER A 39 -19.78 10.45 -10.35
CA SER A 39 -20.59 10.99 -9.25
C SER A 39 -19.75 11.76 -8.21
N SER A 40 -18.47 11.39 -8.05
CA SER A 40 -17.50 12.14 -7.23
C SER A 40 -17.17 13.51 -7.81
N MET A 41 -17.42 13.75 -9.10
CA MET A 41 -17.01 14.96 -9.82
C MET A 41 -18.20 15.90 -10.13
N GLY A 42 -19.44 15.44 -9.90
CA GLY A 42 -20.67 16.11 -10.34
C GLY A 42 -21.35 17.04 -9.32
N GLY A 43 -20.84 17.20 -8.09
CA GLY A 43 -21.53 18.00 -7.09
C GLY A 43 -20.67 18.37 -5.89
N GLN A 44 -20.41 19.67 -5.77
CA GLN A 44 -19.68 20.39 -4.74
C GLN A 44 -18.21 20.68 -5.05
N GLU A 45 -17.96 22.00 -5.07
CA GLU A 45 -16.72 22.69 -4.76
C GLU A 45 -16.01 22.06 -3.56
N GLU A 46 -15.26 20.99 -3.81
CA GLU A 46 -14.23 20.44 -2.95
C GLU A 46 -12.96 20.43 -3.80
N PRO A 47 -11.79 20.82 -3.26
CA PRO A 47 -10.54 20.82 -4.01
C PRO A 47 -10.33 19.43 -4.65
N PRO A 48 -9.68 19.35 -5.83
CA PRO A 48 -9.58 18.11 -6.59
C PRO A 48 -9.13 16.98 -5.66
N PRO A 49 -9.73 15.78 -5.72
CA PRO A 49 -9.30 14.66 -4.92
C PRO A 49 -7.82 14.52 -5.20
N ALA A 50 -7.01 14.88 -4.21
CA ALA A 50 -5.57 14.85 -4.33
C ALA A 50 -5.28 13.50 -4.92
N GLU A 51 -4.73 13.52 -6.14
CA GLU A 51 -4.21 12.37 -6.84
C GLU A 51 -3.59 11.51 -5.74
N VAL A 52 -4.22 10.37 -5.42
CA VAL A 52 -3.74 9.51 -4.34
C VAL A 52 -2.51 8.83 -4.92
N THR A 53 -1.47 9.63 -5.19
CA THR A 53 -0.11 9.19 -5.24
C THR A 53 0.03 8.40 -3.96
N PRO A 54 0.29 7.09 -4.03
CA PRO A 54 0.51 6.33 -2.82
C PRO A 54 1.56 7.11 -2.03
N VAL A 55 1.16 7.64 -0.86
CA VAL A 55 2.03 8.47 -0.03
C VAL A 55 3.32 7.69 0.11
N ASP A 56 4.42 8.30 -0.33
CA ASP A 56 5.71 7.61 -0.31
C ASP A 56 5.96 7.21 1.14
N GLU A 57 6.43 5.98 1.37
CA GLU A 57 6.66 5.48 2.73
C GLU A 57 7.54 6.47 3.50
N GLY A 58 8.48 7.14 2.83
CA GLY A 58 9.28 8.23 3.40
C GLY A 58 8.49 9.43 3.89
N GLU A 59 7.48 9.87 3.14
CA GLU A 59 6.65 11.03 3.51
C GLU A 59 5.82 10.73 4.77
N LEU A 60 5.30 9.50 4.89
CA LEU A 60 4.61 9.04 6.09
C LEU A 60 5.54 9.02 7.31
N GLU A 61 6.79 8.57 7.14
CA GLU A 61 7.75 8.58 8.25
C GLU A 61 8.18 9.98 8.66
N ALA A 62 8.26 10.91 7.70
CA ALA A 62 8.54 12.32 7.99
C ALA A 62 7.41 12.96 8.83
N GLU A 63 6.15 12.68 8.48
CA GLU A 63 4.97 13.13 9.25
C GLU A 63 5.00 12.55 10.67
N TRP A 64 5.25 11.24 10.81
CA TRP A 64 5.34 10.63 12.14
C TRP A 64 6.43 11.27 13.00
N LEU A 65 7.60 11.56 12.43
CA LEU A 65 8.69 12.23 13.12
C LEU A 65 8.31 13.67 13.51
N GLN A 66 7.54 14.37 12.67
CA GLN A 66 7.05 15.70 12.99
C GLN A 66 6.03 15.68 14.14
N ASP A 67 5.08 14.75 14.12
CA ASP A 67 4.02 14.61 15.13
C ASP A 67 4.56 14.35 16.54
N VAL A 68 5.66 13.61 16.64
CA VAL A 68 6.34 13.34 17.92
C VAL A 68 7.37 14.43 18.30
N GLY A 69 7.46 15.50 17.52
CA GLY A 69 8.35 16.63 17.78
C GLY A 69 9.82 16.39 17.43
N LEU A 70 10.11 15.45 16.54
CA LEU A 70 11.44 15.07 16.07
C LEU A 70 11.71 15.50 14.62
N SER A 71 11.04 16.57 14.16
CA SER A 71 11.24 17.14 12.82
C SER A 71 12.67 17.63 12.58
N THR A 72 13.42 17.98 13.63
CA THR A 72 14.83 18.38 13.53
C THR A 72 15.71 17.29 12.93
N LEU A 73 15.36 16.01 13.14
CA LEU A 73 16.08 14.87 12.56
C LEU A 73 16.05 14.90 11.02
N ILE A 74 14.94 15.37 10.44
CA ILE A 74 14.72 15.33 8.98
C ILE A 74 15.07 16.66 8.28
N SER A 75 15.21 17.76 9.02
CA SER A 75 15.56 19.07 8.48
C SER A 75 17.04 19.19 8.05
N GLY A 76 17.91 18.26 8.47
CA GLY A 76 19.28 18.13 7.95
C GLY A 76 20.30 19.15 8.47
N ASP A 77 19.90 20.05 9.38
CA ASP A 77 20.76 21.11 9.91
C ASP A 77 21.64 20.62 11.08
N GLU A 78 21.23 19.54 11.78
CA GLU A 78 21.79 19.18 13.10
C GLU A 78 21.83 17.64 13.34
N GLU A 79 22.69 16.91 12.62
CA GLU A 79 22.83 15.43 12.81
C GLU A 79 23.35 15.06 14.22
N GLU A 80 24.25 15.87 14.80
CA GLU A 80 24.75 15.65 16.16
C GLU A 80 23.65 15.82 17.21
N ASP A 81 22.83 16.86 17.10
CA ASP A 81 21.74 17.11 18.05
C ASP A 81 20.68 16.00 17.97
N GLY A 82 20.47 15.42 16.78
CA GLY A 82 19.65 14.23 16.64
C GLY A 82 20.10 13.05 17.50
N LYS A 83 21.42 12.79 17.57
CA LYS A 83 21.98 11.71 18.40
C LYS A 83 21.87 12.03 19.89
N ALA A 84 22.05 13.29 20.26
CA ALA A 84 21.85 13.75 21.63
C ALA A 84 20.38 13.57 22.07
N LEU A 85 19.43 13.96 21.22
CA LEU A 85 17.99 13.79 21.46
C LEU A 85 17.60 12.32 21.66
N LEU A 86 18.06 11.43 20.77
CA LEU A 86 17.80 9.98 20.88
C LEU A 86 18.37 9.38 22.18
N SER A 87 19.49 9.91 22.67
CA SER A 87 20.12 9.45 23.92
C SER A 87 19.31 9.80 25.18
N THR A 88 18.45 10.81 25.10
CA THR A 88 17.52 11.15 26.20
C THR A 88 16.31 10.21 26.29
N LEU A 89 16.02 9.49 25.20
CA LEU A 89 14.90 8.58 25.11
C LEU A 89 15.21 7.23 25.76
N THR A 90 14.16 6.50 26.12
CA THR A 90 14.33 5.09 26.50
C THR A 90 14.79 4.27 25.29
N ARG A 91 15.48 3.15 25.55
CA ARG A 91 15.97 2.25 24.49
C ARG A 91 14.90 1.88 23.45
N THR A 92 13.67 1.60 23.90
CA THR A 92 12.57 1.23 23.01
C THR A 92 12.09 2.38 22.14
N GLN A 93 11.99 3.59 22.72
CA GLN A 93 11.62 4.78 21.96
C GLN A 93 12.69 5.14 20.95
N ALA A 94 13.97 5.17 21.36
CA ALA A 94 15.09 5.43 20.47
C ALA A 94 15.10 4.45 19.29
N ALA A 95 14.90 3.15 19.54
CA ALA A 95 14.83 2.14 18.48
C ALA A 95 13.63 2.36 17.52
N ALA A 96 12.47 2.78 18.04
CA ALA A 96 11.32 3.10 17.20
C ALA A 96 11.59 4.32 16.30
N VAL A 97 12.17 5.38 16.86
CA VAL A 97 12.55 6.59 16.11
C VAL A 97 13.62 6.25 15.06
N GLU A 98 14.66 5.51 15.44
CA GLU A 98 15.75 5.11 14.54
C GLU A 98 15.23 4.29 13.36
N LYS A 99 14.26 3.39 13.59
CA LYS A 99 13.60 2.65 12.50
C LYS A 99 12.91 3.60 11.51
N ARG A 100 12.09 4.53 12.01
CA ARG A 100 11.35 5.51 11.19
C ARG A 100 12.30 6.42 10.42
N TYR A 101 13.31 6.95 11.09
CA TYR A 101 14.33 7.81 10.49
C TYR A 101 15.15 7.09 9.41
N ASN A 102 15.52 5.83 9.63
CA ASN A 102 16.21 5.02 8.63
C ASN A 102 15.34 4.76 7.40
N THR A 103 14.05 4.51 7.56
CA THR A 103 13.12 4.36 6.44
C THR A 103 13.00 5.66 5.65
N TYR A 104 12.77 6.80 6.31
CA TYR A 104 12.76 8.13 5.69
C TYR A 104 14.03 8.41 4.86
N THR A 105 15.21 8.22 5.45
CA THR A 105 16.47 8.51 4.73
C THR A 105 16.71 7.54 3.56
N GLN A 106 16.27 6.28 3.65
CA GLN A 106 16.39 5.31 2.56
C GLN A 106 15.50 5.65 1.37
N THR A 107 14.24 6.00 1.61
CA THR A 107 13.28 6.39 0.56
C THR A 107 13.69 7.69 -0.12
N MET A 108 14.14 8.69 0.66
CA MET A 108 14.66 9.94 0.11
C MET A 108 15.88 9.74 -0.80
N ARG A 109 16.83 8.86 -0.39
CA ARG A 109 17.98 8.48 -1.25
C ARG A 109 17.54 7.76 -2.53
N LYS A 110 16.48 6.95 -2.48
CA LYS A 110 15.94 6.23 -3.65
C LYS A 110 15.31 7.21 -4.65
N LYS A 111 14.51 8.18 -4.17
CA LYS A 111 13.92 9.26 -4.97
C LYS A 111 14.98 10.13 -5.66
N ASN A 112 16.03 10.52 -4.92
CA ASN A 112 17.13 11.31 -5.49
C ASN A 112 17.90 10.59 -6.62
N LYS A 113 18.01 9.26 -6.57
CA LYS A 113 18.66 8.45 -7.62
C LYS A 113 17.82 8.34 -8.90
N GLN A 114 16.50 8.39 -8.81
CA GLN A 114 15.61 8.28 -9.97
C GLN A 114 15.35 9.62 -10.68
N SER A 115 15.64 10.74 -10.01
CA SER A 115 15.58 12.08 -10.60
C SER A 115 16.71 12.40 -11.59
N ILE A 116 17.71 11.52 -11.73
CA ILE A 116 18.80 11.68 -12.71
C ILE A 116 18.38 10.98 -14.01
N ARG A 117 17.53 11.62 -14.81
CA ARG A 117 17.35 11.24 -16.22
C ARG A 117 16.89 12.40 -17.07
#